data_AF-A0A0S1SDU0-F1
#
_entry.id   AF-A0A0S1SDU0-F1
#
_cell.length_a   1.000
_cell.length_b   1.000
_cell.length_c   1.000
_cell.angle_alpha   90.00
_cell.angle_beta   90.00
_cell.angle_gamma   90.00
#
_symmetry.space_group_name_H-M   'P 1'
#
loop_
_entity.id
_entity.type
_entity.pdbx_description
1 polymer ?
#
loop_
_entity_poly.entity_id
_entity_poly.type
_entity_poly.pdbx_seq_one_letter_code
_entity_poly.pdbx_strand_id
1 'polypeptide(L)'
;MNEHINFLNQDYFWPFVLGGFLLWVLFIWKEWSPVLKLRFYVNALFGLLVVGSVILMALRPIVKSNSSSNLGMILTRGYEQNQVDSLKKIHKSIKTIPYNINEPLGKSIDSVGAFYILGEGLQPFDFWQLDKVPAQIVEGYKPLGITKLNYNSDVIVGDELAVKGSYSNGKKGNRLVLSNPRGAGIDSIVLSGLVEENFMLTMTPKVVGKFKYTLVEKDSLGTIISSEPLPLNIEDRSSLNILILNKFPIFETKYLKNYLAEIGHEVTVRSQITTNKYKFEYFNTEKKPFFSFSDDQLDKYDLLFIDSESYVGLSRKNLSTIHRSIRNSGLGLFIQPDAILFTLAPERTSFSFLPSQRDKSGLEFLPNKELDKYPYEFKMGYGLEKIHHFNNNTITAYRRMESGRVGTTLIQNTYQLLLEGHKEAYEQFWSEIISALAKRKYLQTEWINNSGFAYQDQPFHPTIRTSIINPVILNSEEIEIPIQRDVHIESKWYATTYPTKIGWSQLHVNNDSLSTYDYYVMDTLNWKSLNAFNTRKENQRHFSGSMENQKKVKFLQPINRFWFFLIFVVGMGYLWLEPKLFSK
;
A
#
# COMPACT_ATOMS: atom_id res chain seq x y z
N MET A 1 -0.04 30.02 37.07
CA MET A 1 -0.63 28.68 36.83
C MET A 1 -0.35 27.85 38.07
N ASN A 2 -1.38 27.67 38.91
CA ASN A 2 -1.25 27.18 40.28
C ASN A 2 -0.47 25.86 40.33
N GLU A 3 0.70 25.86 40.98
CA GLU A 3 1.42 24.63 41.28
C GLU A 3 0.67 23.88 42.37
N HIS A 4 -0.30 23.07 41.97
CA HIS A 4 -0.91 22.09 42.86
C HIS A 4 0.17 21.07 43.25
N ILE A 5 0.48 21.01 44.55
CA ILE A 5 1.32 19.97 45.12
C ILE A 5 0.53 18.66 45.02
N ASN A 6 0.98 17.76 44.16
CA ASN A 6 0.39 16.43 44.02
C ASN A 6 1.10 15.45 44.94
N PHE A 7 0.38 14.43 45.41
CA PHE A 7 0.89 13.40 46.32
C PHE A 7 0.74 12.03 45.66
N LEU A 8 1.70 11.12 45.87
CA LEU A 8 1.62 9.78 45.29
C LEU A 8 0.44 8.98 45.87
N ASN A 9 0.15 9.21 47.15
CA ASN A 9 -0.94 8.55 47.89
C ASN A 9 -2.10 9.52 48.11
N GLN A 10 -2.57 10.18 47.03
CA GLN A 10 -3.58 11.23 47.12
C GLN A 10 -4.92 10.74 47.70
N ASP A 11 -5.29 9.48 47.46
CA ASP A 11 -6.52 8.86 47.98
C ASP A 11 -6.56 8.82 49.52
N TYR A 12 -5.39 8.84 50.17
CA TYR A 12 -5.24 8.80 51.62
C TYR A 12 -4.92 10.17 52.23
N PHE A 13 -5.03 11.25 51.44
CA PHE A 13 -4.72 12.60 51.89
C PHE A 13 -5.50 12.99 53.15
N TRP A 14 -6.83 12.93 53.09
CA TRP A 14 -7.69 13.31 54.20
C TRP A 14 -7.53 12.42 55.44
N PRO A 15 -7.51 11.08 55.33
CA PRO A 15 -7.25 10.20 56.47
C PRO A 15 -5.94 10.52 57.21
N PHE A 16 -4.83 10.72 56.49
CA PHE A 16 -3.54 11.01 57.12
C PHE A 16 -3.48 12.40 57.74
N VAL A 17 -4.08 13.41 57.09
CA VAL A 17 -4.16 14.77 57.66
C VAL A 17 -5.04 14.80 58.90
N LEU A 18 -6.20 14.14 58.89
CA LEU A 18 -7.10 14.08 60.05
C LEU A 18 -6.48 13.30 61.21
N GLY A 19 -5.88 12.13 60.95
CA GLY A 19 -5.20 11.34 61.96
C GLY A 19 -3.99 12.06 62.56
N GLY A 20 -3.22 12.76 61.72
CA GLY A 20 -2.12 13.60 62.16
C GLY A 20 -2.58 14.79 63.00
N PHE A 21 -3.64 15.49 62.58
CA PHE A 21 -4.22 16.58 63.36
C PHE A 21 -4.68 16.09 64.75
N LEU A 22 -5.33 14.93 64.83
CA LEU A 22 -5.75 14.33 66.09
C LEU A 22 -4.54 14.00 66.99
N LEU A 23 -3.48 13.42 66.43
CA LEU A 23 -2.23 13.17 67.16
C LEU A 23 -1.58 14.46 67.67
N TRP A 24 -1.59 15.53 66.89
CA TRP A 24 -1.05 16.81 67.30
C TRP A 24 -1.90 17.46 68.42
N VAL A 25 -3.23 17.39 68.34
CA VAL A 25 -4.13 17.86 69.40
C VAL A 25 -3.93 17.07 70.70
N LEU A 26 -3.76 15.74 70.63
CA LEU A 26 -3.41 14.92 71.80
C LEU A 26 -2.07 15.33 72.40
N PHE A 27 -1.08 15.67 71.56
CA PHE A 27 0.22 16.15 72.00
C PHE A 27 0.11 17.50 72.73
N ILE A 28 -0.66 18.45 72.17
CA ILE A 28 -0.95 19.74 72.82
C ILE A 28 -1.67 19.53 74.15
N TRP A 29 -2.66 18.63 74.20
CA TRP A 29 -3.41 18.34 75.42
C TRP A 29 -2.51 17.78 76.52
N LYS A 30 -1.60 16.85 76.18
CA LYS A 30 -0.61 16.30 77.12
C LYS A 30 0.34 17.37 77.67
N GLU A 31 0.73 18.33 76.83
CA GLU A 31 1.67 19.40 77.20
C GLU A 31 0.98 20.57 77.91
N TRP A 32 -0.35 20.54 78.03
CA TRP A 32 -1.12 21.64 78.61
C TRP A 32 -0.91 21.74 80.12
N SER A 33 -0.48 22.92 80.57
CA SER A 33 -0.32 23.30 81.97
C SER A 33 -1.19 24.54 82.29
N PRO A 34 -1.66 24.73 83.54
CA PRO A 34 -2.46 25.89 83.93
C PRO A 34 -1.79 27.25 83.70
N VAL A 35 -0.45 27.27 83.59
CA VAL A 35 0.36 28.46 83.28
C VAL A 35 1.09 28.25 81.97
N LEU A 36 0.65 28.95 80.91
CA LEU A 36 1.23 28.87 79.57
C LEU A 36 2.59 29.61 79.52
N LYS A 37 3.68 28.86 79.65
CA LYS A 37 5.04 29.38 79.48
C LYS A 37 5.43 29.37 78.00
N LEU A 38 6.43 30.18 77.62
CA LEU A 38 7.00 30.20 76.26
C LEU A 38 7.37 28.79 75.75
N ARG A 39 7.80 27.90 76.65
CA ARG A 39 8.15 26.50 76.37
C ARG A 39 6.99 25.70 75.77
N PHE A 40 5.75 25.96 76.20
CA PHE A 40 4.56 25.30 75.65
C PHE A 40 4.41 25.57 74.15
N TYR A 41 4.56 26.82 73.73
CA TYR A 41 4.47 27.20 72.32
C TYR A 41 5.60 26.58 71.48
N VAL A 42 6.81 26.47 72.05
CA VAL A 42 7.95 25.83 71.39
C VAL A 42 7.74 24.32 71.26
N ASN A 43 7.30 23.64 72.32
CA ASN A 43 7.04 22.19 72.29
C ASN A 43 5.86 21.85 71.37
N ALA A 44 4.81 22.69 71.33
CA ALA A 44 3.70 22.53 70.39
C ALA A 44 4.14 22.70 68.92
N LEU A 45 5.05 23.64 68.64
CA LEU A 45 5.63 23.84 67.30
C LEU A 45 6.49 22.65 66.88
N PHE A 46 7.37 22.15 67.75
CA PHE A 46 8.15 20.94 67.45
C PHE A 46 7.26 19.70 67.31
N GLY A 47 6.19 19.58 68.10
CA GLY A 47 5.17 18.56 67.93
C GLY A 47 4.49 18.63 66.55
N LEU A 48 4.18 19.83 66.05
CA LEU A 48 3.62 20.03 64.72
C LEU A 48 4.60 19.60 63.63
N LEU A 49 5.89 19.94 63.76
CA LEU A 49 6.94 19.56 62.81
C LEU A 49 7.16 18.05 62.77
N VAL A 50 7.15 17.38 63.92
CA VAL A 50 7.28 15.92 64.03
C VAL A 50 6.09 15.24 63.36
N VAL A 51 4.86 15.60 63.73
CA VAL A 51 3.65 15.02 63.14
C VAL A 51 3.56 15.32 61.63
N GLY A 52 3.83 16.56 61.23
CA GLY A 52 3.85 16.98 59.84
C GLY A 52 4.87 16.21 59.00
N SER A 53 6.06 15.94 59.55
CA SER A 53 7.09 15.15 58.85
C SER A 53 6.67 13.70 58.61
N VAL A 54 5.96 13.07 59.55
CA VAL A 54 5.42 11.71 59.40
C VAL A 54 4.33 11.68 58.34
N ILE A 55 3.42 12.65 58.34
CA ILE A 55 2.36 12.80 57.33
C ILE A 55 2.99 12.97 55.94
N LEU A 56 3.99 13.84 55.80
CA LEU A 56 4.67 14.06 54.51
C LEU A 56 5.45 12.83 54.04
N MET A 57 6.02 12.06 54.97
CA MET A 57 6.67 10.78 54.66
C MET A 57 5.67 9.72 54.16
N ALA A 58 4.44 9.72 54.67
CA ALA A 58 3.36 8.82 54.25
C ALA A 58 2.71 9.25 52.93
N LEU A 59 2.44 10.55 52.75
CA LEU A 59 1.77 11.09 51.57
C LEU A 59 2.67 11.16 50.32
N ARG A 60 3.99 11.26 50.52
CA ARG A 60 5.01 11.34 49.45
C ARG A 60 4.68 12.47 48.46
N PRO A 61 4.94 13.74 48.83
CA PRO A 61 4.79 14.86 47.92
C PRO A 61 5.62 14.66 46.66
N ILE A 62 5.03 15.00 45.52
CA ILE A 62 5.61 14.88 44.20
C ILE A 62 6.03 16.27 43.73
N VAL A 63 7.28 16.39 43.28
CA VAL A 63 7.82 17.63 42.69
C VAL A 63 8.13 17.38 41.23
N LYS A 64 7.92 18.41 40.40
CA LYS A 64 8.37 18.43 39.01
C LYS A 64 9.90 18.53 39.01
N SER A 65 10.57 17.41 38.77
CA SER A 65 12.03 17.40 38.68
C SER A 65 12.46 17.58 37.21
N ASN A 66 13.47 18.42 37.00
CA ASN A 66 14.14 18.58 35.71
C ASN A 66 15.46 17.81 35.76
N SER A 67 15.42 16.48 35.59
CA SER A 67 16.66 15.70 35.43
C SER A 67 17.08 15.67 33.96
N SER A 68 18.39 15.52 33.71
CA SER A 68 18.86 14.98 32.42
C SER A 68 18.10 13.68 32.20
N SER A 69 17.36 13.62 31.09
CA SER A 69 16.55 12.45 30.79
C SER A 69 17.45 11.24 30.60
N ASN A 70 17.15 10.12 31.26
CA ASN A 70 17.86 8.88 30.98
C ASN A 70 17.71 8.55 29.50
N LEU A 71 18.79 8.06 28.89
CA LEU A 71 18.73 7.51 27.54
C LEU A 71 18.15 6.10 27.61
N GLY A 72 17.37 5.74 26.60
CA GLY A 72 16.85 4.39 26.41
C GLY A 72 17.46 3.74 25.20
N MET A 73 17.47 2.42 25.20
CA MET A 73 17.87 1.60 24.08
C MET A 73 16.79 0.54 23.85
N ILE A 74 16.19 0.59 22.66
CA ILE A 74 15.17 -0.34 22.22
C ILE A 74 15.87 -1.46 21.44
N LEU A 75 15.72 -2.69 21.93
CA LEU A 75 16.27 -3.87 21.28
C LEU A 75 15.20 -4.50 20.39
N THR A 76 15.45 -4.49 19.09
CA THR A 76 14.62 -5.15 18.07
C THR A 76 15.36 -6.36 17.51
N ARG A 77 14.67 -7.23 16.75
CA ARG A 77 15.29 -8.42 16.15
C ARG A 77 16.56 -8.06 15.37
N GLY A 78 17.56 -8.93 15.44
CA GLY A 78 18.82 -8.74 14.69
C GLY A 78 19.78 -7.71 15.29
N TYR A 79 19.55 -7.22 16.50
CA TYR A 79 20.51 -6.34 17.17
C TYR A 79 21.87 -7.02 17.39
N GLU A 80 22.97 -6.26 17.29
CA GLU A 80 24.31 -6.77 17.56
C GLU A 80 24.71 -6.51 19.02
N GLN A 81 25.20 -7.54 19.71
CA GLN A 81 25.63 -7.42 21.11
C GLN A 81 26.78 -6.41 21.29
N ASN A 82 27.68 -6.32 20.31
CA ASN A 82 28.78 -5.35 20.33
C ASN A 82 28.28 -3.90 20.39
N GLN A 83 27.14 -3.60 19.75
CA GLN A 83 26.52 -2.27 19.78
C GLN A 83 25.91 -1.97 21.15
N VAL A 84 25.25 -2.96 21.75
CA VAL A 84 24.69 -2.89 23.11
C VAL A 84 25.80 -2.57 24.12
N ASP A 85 26.90 -3.30 24.05
CA ASP A 85 28.02 -3.16 24.99
C ASP A 85 28.73 -1.81 24.80
N SER A 86 28.90 -1.36 23.55
CA SER A 86 29.46 -0.05 23.23
C SER A 86 28.59 1.09 23.76
N LEU A 87 27.27 1.03 23.56
CA LEU A 87 26.33 2.04 24.06
C LEU A 87 26.29 2.07 25.60
N LYS A 88 26.32 0.92 26.27
CA LYS A 88 26.40 0.85 27.75
C LYS A 88 27.71 1.42 28.28
N LYS A 89 28.82 1.27 27.54
CA LYS A 89 30.12 1.84 27.91
C LYS A 89 30.13 3.37 27.81
N ILE A 90 29.51 3.92 26.77
CA ILE A 90 29.40 5.37 26.55
C ILE A 90 28.38 5.99 27.52
N HIS A 91 27.23 5.33 27.71
CA HIS A 91 26.12 5.81 28.53
C HIS A 91 25.84 4.84 29.69
N LYS A 92 26.52 5.04 30.83
CA LYS A 92 26.46 4.14 32.00
C LYS A 92 25.05 3.96 32.61
N SER A 93 24.12 4.89 32.38
CA SER A 93 22.75 4.86 32.90
C SER A 93 21.67 4.58 31.84
N ILE A 94 22.06 4.05 30.67
CA ILE A 94 21.10 3.73 29.59
C ILE A 94 20.16 2.58 29.98
N LYS A 95 18.86 2.80 29.80
CA LYS A 95 17.83 1.78 30.10
C LYS A 95 17.59 0.89 28.89
N THR A 96 17.68 -0.42 29.06
CA THR A 96 17.34 -1.39 28.00
C THR A 96 15.84 -1.67 28.02
N ILE A 97 15.19 -1.62 26.86
CA ILE A 97 13.76 -1.88 26.69
C ILE A 97 13.59 -2.91 25.57
N PRO A 98 12.95 -4.07 25.84
CA PRO A 98 12.62 -5.02 24.79
C PRO A 98 11.47 -4.49 23.93
N TYR A 99 11.52 -4.78 22.63
CA TYR A 99 10.42 -4.48 21.71
C TYR A 99 9.74 -5.78 21.27
N ASN A 100 8.42 -5.84 21.49
CA ASN A 100 7.54 -6.85 20.95
C ASN A 100 6.55 -6.15 20.02
N ILE A 101 6.30 -6.75 18.86
CA ILE A 101 5.38 -6.21 17.85
C ILE A 101 3.96 -6.18 18.43
N ASN A 102 3.21 -5.09 18.18
CA ASN A 102 1.84 -4.88 18.67
C ASN A 102 1.70 -4.80 20.20
N GLU A 103 2.79 -4.76 20.97
CA GLU A 103 2.74 -4.55 22.42
C GLU A 103 3.16 -3.11 22.77
N PRO A 104 2.41 -2.43 23.66
CA PRO A 104 2.79 -1.10 24.09
C PRO A 104 4.04 -1.17 24.98
N LEU A 105 5.05 -0.34 24.69
CA LEU A 105 6.25 -0.18 25.51
C LEU A 105 5.94 0.28 26.96
N GLY A 106 4.74 0.84 27.18
CA GLY A 106 4.13 1.08 28.49
C GLY A 106 4.89 2.07 29.37
N LYS A 107 4.82 1.91 30.70
CA LYS A 107 5.50 2.80 31.68
C LYS A 107 7.03 2.79 31.57
N SER A 108 7.61 1.91 30.75
CA SER A 108 9.05 1.81 30.58
C SER A 108 9.66 3.02 29.88
N ILE A 109 8.87 3.76 29.10
CA ILE A 109 9.31 4.93 28.33
C ILE A 109 9.13 6.27 29.06
N ASP A 110 8.28 6.33 30.10
CA ASP A 110 7.93 7.59 30.80
C ASP A 110 9.12 8.32 31.44
N SER A 111 10.18 7.58 31.79
CA SER A 111 11.39 8.11 32.43
C SER A 111 12.56 8.35 31.46
N VAL A 112 12.32 8.17 30.15
CA VAL A 112 13.35 8.22 29.11
C VAL A 112 13.09 9.41 28.18
N GLY A 113 14.13 10.17 27.86
CA GLY A 113 13.98 11.37 27.01
C GLY A 113 14.58 11.28 25.62
N ALA A 114 15.33 10.21 25.33
CA ALA A 114 15.65 9.84 23.95
C ALA A 114 15.96 8.34 23.84
N PHE A 115 15.75 7.77 22.65
CA PHE A 115 15.95 6.35 22.37
C PHE A 115 16.98 6.10 21.27
N TYR A 116 17.87 5.13 21.50
CA TYR A 116 18.59 4.43 20.44
C TYR A 116 17.80 3.18 20.05
N ILE A 117 17.53 3.00 18.77
CA ILE A 117 16.88 1.80 18.23
C ILE A 117 17.96 0.92 17.61
N LEU A 118 18.11 -0.31 18.11
CA LEU A 118 19.08 -1.30 17.61
C LEU A 118 18.37 -2.44 16.87
N GLY A 119 19.03 -3.00 15.85
CA GLY A 119 18.53 -4.11 15.04
C GLY A 119 17.77 -3.66 13.79
N GLU A 120 16.70 -4.37 13.46
CA GLU A 120 15.81 -4.14 12.33
C GLU A 120 15.04 -2.81 12.42
N GLY A 121 14.64 -2.40 13.63
CA GLY A 121 13.80 -1.23 13.88
C GLY A 121 12.39 -1.59 14.36
N LEU A 122 11.60 -0.58 14.76
CA LEU A 122 10.19 -0.77 15.13
C LEU A 122 9.35 -0.97 13.87
N GLN A 123 8.27 -1.74 13.93
CA GLN A 123 7.34 -1.77 12.81
C GLN A 123 6.72 -0.38 12.59
N PRO A 124 6.43 0.03 11.33
CA PRO A 124 5.89 1.36 11.05
C PRO A 124 4.60 1.69 11.81
N PHE A 125 3.74 0.70 12.03
CA PHE A 125 2.51 0.85 12.79
C PHE A 125 2.72 1.02 14.31
N ASP A 126 3.95 0.84 14.82
CA ASP A 126 4.32 1.08 16.22
C ASP A 126 5.05 2.43 16.42
N PHE A 127 5.24 3.23 15.36
CA PHE A 127 5.95 4.51 15.46
C PHE A 127 5.28 5.51 16.41
N TRP A 128 3.95 5.47 16.49
CA TRP A 128 3.15 6.34 17.38
C TRP A 128 3.60 6.26 18.85
N GLN A 129 4.19 5.13 19.26
CA GLN A 129 4.68 4.93 20.62
C GLN A 129 5.85 5.87 20.96
N LEU A 130 6.58 6.37 19.95
CA LEU A 130 7.76 7.22 20.09
C LEU A 130 7.60 8.62 19.50
N ASP A 131 6.45 8.99 18.90
CA ASP A 131 6.25 10.30 18.24
C ASP A 131 6.58 11.52 19.10
N LYS A 132 6.46 11.39 20.43
CA LYS A 132 6.69 12.48 21.39
C LYS A 132 8.10 12.50 21.98
N VAL A 133 8.93 11.49 21.67
CA VAL A 133 10.27 11.31 22.24
C VAL A 133 11.30 11.17 21.11
N PRO A 134 12.37 11.98 21.10
CA PRO A 134 13.44 11.81 20.12
C PRO A 134 13.96 10.37 20.09
N ALA A 135 14.03 9.78 18.90
CA ALA A 135 14.60 8.45 18.70
C ALA A 135 15.50 8.46 17.47
N GLN A 136 16.55 7.66 17.50
CA GLN A 136 17.49 7.47 16.40
C GLN A 136 17.76 5.98 16.20
N ILE A 137 17.67 5.52 14.95
CA ILE A 137 18.09 4.17 14.59
C ILE A 137 19.61 4.10 14.43
N VAL A 138 20.23 3.07 15.01
CA VAL A 138 21.68 2.83 14.89
C VAL A 138 21.95 1.96 13.66
N GLU A 139 23.03 2.29 12.95
CA GLU A 139 23.49 1.54 11.78
C GLU A 139 24.26 0.28 12.15
N GLY A 140 23.98 -0.83 11.47
CA GLY A 140 24.73 -2.09 11.65
C GLY A 140 24.02 -3.32 11.09
N TYR A 141 22.71 -3.43 11.31
CA TYR A 141 21.95 -4.60 10.83
C TYR A 141 21.87 -4.66 9.30
N LYS A 142 22.27 -5.81 8.73
CA LYS A 142 22.18 -6.11 7.30
C LYS A 142 21.40 -7.42 7.10
N PRO A 143 20.18 -7.38 6.55
CA PRO A 143 19.42 -8.61 6.30
C PRO A 143 20.12 -9.47 5.25
N LEU A 144 20.14 -10.78 5.46
CA LEU A 144 20.71 -11.78 4.54
C LEU A 144 19.57 -12.44 3.76
N GLY A 145 19.61 -12.43 2.43
CA GLY A 145 18.54 -12.96 1.60
C GLY A 145 17.89 -11.91 0.70
N ILE A 146 16.64 -12.15 0.29
CA ILE A 146 15.91 -11.23 -0.60
C ILE A 146 15.55 -9.96 0.18
N THR A 147 16.02 -8.80 -0.28
CA THR A 147 15.79 -7.49 0.34
C THR A 147 14.86 -6.59 -0.45
N LYS A 148 14.71 -6.84 -1.76
CA LYS A 148 13.74 -6.16 -2.62
C LYS A 148 13.02 -7.18 -3.47
N LEU A 149 11.73 -6.97 -3.69
CA LEU A 149 10.88 -7.82 -4.50
C LEU A 149 9.87 -6.94 -5.25
N ASN A 150 9.72 -7.19 -6.54
CA ASN A 150 8.74 -6.54 -7.40
C ASN A 150 8.18 -7.57 -8.38
N TYR A 151 6.87 -7.80 -8.30
CA TYR A 151 6.13 -8.68 -9.18
C TYR A 151 4.66 -8.24 -9.21
N ASN A 152 3.96 -8.58 -10.29
CA ASN A 152 2.51 -8.38 -10.36
C ASN A 152 1.81 -9.57 -9.69
N SER A 153 0.97 -9.32 -8.68
CA SER A 153 0.20 -10.34 -7.98
C SER A 153 -0.97 -10.87 -8.80
N ASP A 154 -1.52 -10.03 -9.68
CA ASP A 154 -2.69 -10.33 -10.50
C ASP A 154 -2.25 -10.53 -11.95
N VAL A 155 -2.26 -11.78 -12.41
CA VAL A 155 -1.64 -12.18 -13.69
C VAL A 155 -2.70 -12.79 -14.58
N ILE A 156 -2.70 -12.41 -15.86
CA ILE A 156 -3.61 -13.03 -16.83
C ILE A 156 -2.98 -14.35 -17.29
N VAL A 157 -3.80 -15.41 -17.37
CA VAL A 157 -3.37 -16.70 -17.90
C VAL A 157 -2.72 -16.56 -19.30
N GLY A 158 -1.57 -17.19 -19.49
CA GLY A 158 -0.80 -17.11 -20.73
C GLY A 158 0.16 -15.91 -20.86
N ASP A 159 0.05 -14.88 -20.01
CA ASP A 159 0.98 -13.75 -20.04
C ASP A 159 2.28 -14.08 -19.28
N GLU A 160 3.42 -13.54 -19.74
CA GLU A 160 4.69 -13.71 -19.02
C GLU A 160 4.71 -12.87 -17.74
N LEU A 161 4.95 -13.53 -16.60
CA LEU A 161 5.22 -12.89 -15.33
C LEU A 161 6.74 -12.82 -15.10
N ALA A 162 7.26 -11.62 -14.89
CA ALA A 162 8.62 -11.40 -14.43
C ALA A 162 8.65 -11.06 -12.92
N VAL A 163 9.34 -11.89 -12.14
CA VAL A 163 9.61 -11.68 -10.72
C VAL A 163 11.01 -11.10 -10.58
N LYS A 164 11.08 -9.83 -10.18
CA LYS A 164 12.34 -9.07 -10.08
C LYS A 164 12.66 -8.78 -8.62
N GLY A 165 13.93 -8.74 -8.27
CA GLY A 165 14.32 -8.41 -6.90
C GLY A 165 15.81 -8.19 -6.72
N SER A 166 16.20 -7.93 -5.47
CA SER A 166 17.59 -7.84 -5.04
C SER A 166 17.83 -8.81 -3.91
N TYR A 167 18.97 -9.48 -3.96
CA TYR A 167 19.45 -10.44 -2.98
C TYR A 167 20.69 -9.88 -2.30
N SER A 168 20.76 -9.95 -0.97
CA SER A 168 21.90 -9.49 -0.18
C SER A 168 22.73 -10.65 0.37
N ASN A 169 24.05 -10.55 0.17
CA ASN A 169 25.07 -11.51 0.62
C ASN A 169 24.75 -12.95 0.19
N GLY A 170 24.42 -13.14 -1.08
CA GLY A 170 24.25 -14.46 -1.67
C GLY A 170 25.52 -15.27 -1.55
N LYS A 171 25.42 -16.56 -1.21
CA LYS A 171 26.59 -17.45 -1.21
C LYS A 171 26.85 -17.93 -2.63
N LYS A 172 28.08 -17.76 -3.11
CA LYS A 172 28.48 -18.18 -4.46
C LYS A 172 28.12 -19.66 -4.70
N GLY A 173 27.40 -19.93 -5.78
CA GLY A 173 27.00 -21.28 -6.17
C GLY A 173 25.65 -21.74 -5.59
N ASN A 174 25.07 -21.00 -4.63
CA ASN A 174 23.67 -21.19 -4.26
C ASN A 174 22.76 -20.85 -5.46
N ARG A 175 21.56 -21.42 -5.48
CA ARG A 175 20.56 -21.18 -6.52
C ARG A 175 19.31 -20.60 -5.93
N LEU A 176 18.79 -19.54 -6.54
CA LEU A 176 17.44 -19.05 -6.26
C LEU A 176 16.50 -19.64 -7.32
N VAL A 177 15.47 -20.36 -6.89
CA VAL A 177 14.57 -21.13 -7.76
C VAL A 177 13.14 -20.67 -7.55
N LEU A 178 12.50 -20.20 -8.62
CA LEU A 178 11.05 -19.99 -8.68
C LEU A 178 10.38 -21.35 -8.85
N SER A 179 9.60 -21.77 -7.87
CA SER A 179 8.96 -23.09 -7.86
C SER A 179 7.44 -22.97 -7.92
N ASN A 180 6.81 -23.91 -8.62
CA ASN A 180 5.37 -24.01 -8.71
C ASN A 180 4.75 -24.48 -7.38
N PRO A 181 3.41 -24.45 -7.23
CA PRO A 181 2.74 -24.91 -6.01
C PRO A 181 2.98 -26.39 -5.65
N ARG A 182 3.51 -27.20 -6.58
CA ARG A 182 3.90 -28.60 -6.36
C ARG A 182 5.38 -28.76 -6.00
N GLY A 183 6.14 -27.67 -5.88
CA GLY A 183 7.57 -27.65 -5.54
C GLY A 183 8.52 -27.91 -6.71
N ALA A 184 8.03 -28.02 -7.94
CA ALA A 184 8.90 -28.15 -9.12
C ALA A 184 9.44 -26.78 -9.53
N GLY A 185 10.75 -26.69 -9.80
CA GLY A 185 11.38 -25.47 -10.30
C GLY A 185 10.90 -25.13 -11.70
N ILE A 186 10.54 -23.87 -11.90
CA ILE A 186 10.09 -23.29 -13.18
C ILE A 186 11.27 -22.57 -13.83
N ASP A 187 11.91 -21.70 -13.06
CA ASP A 187 13.06 -20.91 -13.48
C ASP A 187 14.03 -20.74 -12.30
N SER A 188 15.30 -20.45 -12.59
CA SER A 188 16.31 -20.30 -11.55
C SER A 188 17.51 -19.47 -12.00
N ILE A 189 18.18 -18.86 -11.03
CA ILE A 189 19.48 -18.23 -11.21
C ILE A 189 20.50 -18.80 -10.23
N VAL A 190 21.79 -18.64 -10.54
CA VAL A 190 22.90 -18.97 -9.64
C VAL A 190 23.41 -17.67 -9.00
N LEU A 191 23.51 -17.65 -7.68
CA LEU A 191 24.02 -16.51 -6.91
C LEU A 191 25.54 -16.41 -7.08
N SER A 192 26.01 -15.19 -7.32
CA SER A 192 27.39 -14.90 -7.71
C SER A 192 28.33 -14.68 -6.51
N GLY A 193 27.80 -14.48 -5.31
CA GLY A 193 28.62 -14.17 -4.14
C GLY A 193 28.71 -12.67 -3.81
N LEU A 194 27.90 -11.83 -4.46
CA LEU A 194 27.99 -10.37 -4.30
C LEU A 194 27.27 -9.91 -3.02
N VAL A 195 27.67 -8.74 -2.52
CA VAL A 195 27.04 -8.10 -1.35
C VAL A 195 25.58 -7.74 -1.64
N GLU A 196 25.30 -7.29 -2.86
CA GLU A 196 23.97 -7.09 -3.41
C GLU A 196 23.99 -7.53 -4.88
N GLU A 197 23.04 -8.40 -5.27
CA GLU A 197 22.85 -8.85 -6.65
C GLU A 197 21.38 -8.77 -7.04
N ASN A 198 21.09 -8.29 -8.25
CA ASN A 198 19.73 -8.24 -8.78
C ASN A 198 19.41 -9.57 -9.47
N PHE A 199 18.16 -9.99 -9.37
CA PHE A 199 17.66 -11.18 -10.05
C PHE A 199 16.37 -10.90 -10.81
N MET A 200 16.13 -11.71 -11.83
CA MET A 200 14.89 -11.78 -12.57
C MET A 200 14.60 -13.24 -12.88
N LEU A 201 13.40 -13.69 -12.53
CA LEU A 201 12.89 -15.03 -12.81
C LEU A 201 11.59 -14.88 -13.59
N THR A 202 11.35 -15.72 -14.59
CA THR A 202 10.12 -15.63 -15.41
C THR A 202 9.28 -16.90 -15.34
N MET A 203 7.97 -16.73 -15.56
CA MET A 203 7.06 -17.85 -15.78
C MET A 203 5.88 -17.44 -16.66
N THR A 204 5.22 -18.43 -17.26
CA THR A 204 3.94 -18.24 -17.95
C THR A 204 2.90 -19.14 -17.27
N PRO A 205 1.90 -18.58 -16.56
CA PRO A 205 0.87 -19.36 -15.91
C PRO A 205 -0.05 -20.01 -16.95
N LYS A 206 -0.47 -21.24 -16.66
CA LYS A 206 -1.26 -22.07 -17.60
C LYS A 206 -2.70 -22.32 -17.15
N VAL A 207 -3.02 -21.96 -15.91
CA VAL A 207 -4.29 -22.31 -15.27
C VAL A 207 -4.75 -21.11 -14.45
N VAL A 208 -6.03 -20.78 -14.58
CA VAL A 208 -6.72 -19.74 -13.80
C VAL A 208 -6.92 -20.22 -12.37
N GLY A 209 -6.72 -19.33 -11.40
CA GLY A 209 -6.95 -19.59 -9.99
C GLY A 209 -5.95 -18.90 -9.07
N LYS A 210 -6.15 -19.13 -7.77
CA LYS A 210 -5.33 -18.57 -6.69
C LYS A 210 -4.26 -19.57 -6.28
N PHE A 211 -3.00 -19.21 -6.47
CA PHE A 211 -1.87 -20.14 -6.27
C PHE A 211 -0.80 -19.54 -5.36
N LYS A 212 -0.17 -20.43 -4.58
CA LYS A 212 1.00 -20.10 -3.77
C LYS A 212 2.24 -20.68 -4.43
N TYR A 213 2.93 -19.86 -5.21
CA TYR A 213 4.26 -20.19 -5.71
C TYR A 213 5.28 -19.95 -4.60
N THR A 214 6.53 -20.34 -4.81
CA THR A 214 7.59 -20.16 -3.81
C THR A 214 8.91 -19.78 -4.46
N LEU A 215 9.63 -18.86 -3.84
CA LEU A 215 11.04 -18.60 -4.12
C LEU A 215 11.88 -19.40 -3.12
N VAL A 216 12.65 -20.34 -3.64
CA VAL A 216 13.42 -21.31 -2.84
C VAL A 216 14.90 -21.08 -3.07
N GLU A 217 15.64 -20.78 -2.01
CA GLU A 217 17.09 -20.78 -2.04
C GLU A 217 17.60 -22.19 -1.77
N LYS A 218 18.49 -22.68 -2.64
CA LYS A 218 19.16 -23.97 -2.50
C LYS A 218 20.66 -23.76 -2.43
N ASP A 219 21.34 -24.56 -1.60
CA ASP A 219 22.80 -24.63 -1.62
C ASP A 219 23.32 -25.32 -2.90
N SER A 220 24.65 -25.39 -3.04
CA SER A 220 25.31 -26.07 -4.16
C SER A 220 25.05 -27.58 -4.23
N LEU A 221 24.53 -28.19 -3.15
CA LEU A 221 24.18 -29.61 -3.06
C LEU A 221 22.66 -29.84 -3.29
N GLY A 222 21.88 -28.78 -3.45
CA GLY A 222 20.43 -28.82 -3.64
C GLY A 222 19.60 -28.79 -2.35
N THR A 223 20.23 -28.62 -1.19
CA THR A 223 19.56 -28.49 0.12
C THR A 223 18.83 -27.16 0.19
N ILE A 224 17.58 -27.16 0.66
CA ILE A 224 16.79 -25.93 0.83
C ILE A 224 17.32 -25.16 2.04
N ILE A 225 17.72 -23.90 1.82
CA ILE A 225 18.16 -22.97 2.86
C ILE A 225 16.98 -22.11 3.33
N SER A 226 16.23 -21.56 2.38
CA SER A 226 15.07 -20.71 2.64
C SER A 226 13.99 -20.94 1.59
N SER A 227 12.74 -20.71 1.97
CA SER A 227 11.58 -20.89 1.09
C SER A 227 10.53 -19.85 1.43
N GLU A 228 10.31 -18.90 0.51
CA GLU A 228 9.42 -17.77 0.71
C GLU A 228 8.21 -17.83 -0.23
N PRO A 229 6.98 -17.62 0.27
CA PRO A 229 5.77 -17.72 -0.52
C PRO A 229 5.62 -16.52 -1.46
N LEU A 230 5.23 -16.82 -2.70
CA LEU A 230 4.90 -15.86 -3.75
C LEU A 230 3.45 -16.09 -4.19
N PRO A 231 2.46 -15.45 -3.54
CA PRO A 231 1.07 -15.61 -3.91
C PRO A 231 0.78 -14.93 -5.25
N LEU A 232 0.07 -15.64 -6.13
CA LEU A 232 -0.40 -15.16 -7.43
C LEU A 232 -1.88 -15.45 -7.59
N ASN A 233 -2.64 -14.42 -7.94
CA ASN A 233 -4.00 -14.52 -8.42
C ASN A 233 -3.95 -14.55 -9.95
N ILE A 234 -4.19 -15.72 -10.54
CA ILE A 234 -4.16 -15.89 -11.99
C ILE A 234 -5.59 -15.78 -12.50
N GLU A 235 -5.88 -14.71 -13.21
CA GLU A 235 -7.19 -14.42 -13.77
C GLU A 235 -7.30 -14.93 -15.21
N ASP A 236 -8.54 -15.14 -15.65
CA ASP A 236 -8.80 -15.43 -17.04
C ASP A 236 -8.64 -14.18 -17.89
N ARG A 237 -8.32 -14.36 -19.17
CA ARG A 237 -8.25 -13.25 -20.11
C ARG A 237 -9.66 -12.70 -20.30
N SER A 238 -9.87 -11.43 -19.97
CA SER A 238 -11.16 -10.80 -20.22
C SER A 238 -11.48 -10.81 -21.71
N SER A 239 -12.55 -11.52 -22.10
CA SER A 239 -13.04 -11.52 -23.48
C SER A 239 -13.79 -10.21 -23.76
N LEU A 240 -13.56 -9.65 -24.95
CA LEU A 240 -14.30 -8.53 -25.47
C LEU A 240 -15.29 -9.04 -26.51
N ASN A 241 -16.47 -8.43 -26.53
CA ASN A 241 -17.45 -8.66 -27.58
C ASN A 241 -17.19 -7.67 -28.72
N ILE A 242 -16.63 -8.16 -29.81
CA ILE A 242 -16.17 -7.33 -30.93
C ILE A 242 -17.07 -7.55 -32.15
N LEU A 243 -17.61 -6.46 -32.66
CA LEU A 243 -18.34 -6.43 -33.92
C LEU A 243 -17.44 -5.92 -35.03
N ILE A 244 -17.39 -6.62 -36.16
CA ILE A 244 -16.69 -6.19 -37.36
C ILE A 244 -17.67 -6.04 -38.51
N LEU A 245 -17.73 -4.85 -39.10
CA LEU A 245 -18.64 -4.48 -40.18
C LEU A 245 -17.87 -4.14 -41.44
N ASN A 246 -18.02 -4.97 -42.47
CA ASN A 246 -17.32 -4.73 -43.73
C ASN A 246 -18.24 -4.75 -44.94
N LYS A 247 -17.85 -3.98 -45.95
CA LYS A 247 -18.48 -3.96 -47.27
C LYS A 247 -18.12 -5.22 -48.03
N PHE A 248 -16.86 -5.63 -47.97
CA PHE A 248 -16.36 -6.88 -48.53
C PHE A 248 -15.19 -7.41 -47.68
N PRO A 249 -14.90 -8.72 -47.70
CA PRO A 249 -13.75 -9.27 -47.00
C PRO A 249 -12.43 -8.77 -47.60
N ILE A 250 -11.54 -8.22 -46.76
CA ILE A 250 -10.17 -7.83 -47.14
C ILE A 250 -9.14 -8.56 -46.27
N PHE A 251 -7.88 -8.59 -46.73
CA PHE A 251 -6.78 -9.25 -46.02
C PHE A 251 -6.66 -8.77 -44.58
N GLU A 252 -6.66 -7.46 -44.36
CA GLU A 252 -6.51 -6.88 -43.03
C GLU A 252 -7.55 -7.44 -42.05
N THR A 253 -8.83 -7.43 -42.42
CA THR A 253 -9.88 -7.97 -41.57
C THR A 253 -9.81 -9.49 -41.41
N LYS A 254 -9.33 -10.22 -42.42
CA LYS A 254 -9.11 -11.67 -42.31
C LYS A 254 -8.08 -11.99 -41.22
N TYR A 255 -6.96 -11.28 -41.18
CA TYR A 255 -5.93 -11.51 -40.16
C TYR A 255 -6.35 -10.98 -38.80
N LEU A 256 -6.98 -9.80 -38.75
CA LEU A 256 -7.45 -9.22 -37.50
C LEU A 256 -8.50 -10.11 -36.82
N LYS A 257 -9.52 -10.60 -37.55
CA LYS A 257 -10.54 -11.48 -36.93
C LYS A 257 -9.95 -12.80 -36.42
N ASN A 258 -8.94 -13.33 -37.12
CA ASN A 258 -8.27 -14.57 -36.70
C ASN A 258 -7.46 -14.32 -35.43
N TYR A 259 -6.66 -13.25 -35.39
CA TYR A 259 -5.92 -12.84 -34.20
C TYR A 259 -6.83 -12.64 -32.99
N LEU A 260 -7.92 -11.88 -33.15
CA LEU A 260 -8.91 -11.65 -32.09
C LEU A 260 -9.54 -12.96 -31.59
N ALA A 261 -9.84 -13.90 -32.49
CA ALA A 261 -10.38 -15.20 -32.12
C ALA A 261 -9.33 -16.09 -31.42
N GLU A 262 -8.08 -16.07 -31.87
CA GLU A 262 -6.97 -16.83 -31.28
C GLU A 262 -6.68 -16.39 -29.84
N ILE A 263 -6.77 -15.09 -29.54
CA ILE A 263 -6.61 -14.55 -28.18
C ILE A 263 -7.88 -14.66 -27.31
N GLY A 264 -8.93 -15.34 -27.80
CA GLY A 264 -10.12 -15.67 -27.01
C GLY A 264 -11.23 -14.62 -26.97
N HIS A 265 -11.19 -13.57 -27.80
CA HIS A 265 -12.30 -12.62 -27.89
C HIS A 265 -13.50 -13.20 -28.65
N GLU A 266 -14.68 -12.68 -28.34
CA GLU A 266 -15.92 -13.01 -29.05
C GLU A 266 -16.03 -12.09 -30.27
N VAL A 267 -16.00 -12.66 -31.48
CA VAL A 267 -15.99 -11.86 -32.71
C VAL A 267 -17.20 -12.20 -33.57
N THR A 268 -18.02 -11.20 -33.84
CA THR A 268 -19.07 -11.27 -34.86
C THR A 268 -18.66 -10.44 -36.07
N VAL A 269 -18.57 -11.07 -37.24
CA VAL A 269 -18.26 -10.38 -38.50
C VAL A 269 -19.51 -10.35 -39.37
N ARG A 270 -19.92 -9.15 -39.79
CA ARG A 270 -21.00 -8.95 -40.76
C ARG A 270 -20.42 -8.34 -42.04
N SER A 271 -20.34 -9.14 -43.09
CA SER A 271 -19.89 -8.70 -44.41
C SER A 271 -21.08 -8.55 -45.36
N GLN A 272 -21.13 -7.45 -46.12
CA GLN A 272 -22.15 -7.29 -47.16
C GLN A 272 -21.80 -8.14 -48.39
N ILE A 273 -22.73 -8.97 -48.86
CA ILE A 273 -22.55 -9.74 -50.11
C ILE A 273 -23.14 -8.95 -51.29
N THR A 274 -24.35 -8.43 -51.12
CA THR A 274 -25.06 -7.57 -52.09
C THR A 274 -25.90 -6.54 -51.34
N THR A 275 -26.57 -5.63 -52.04
CA THR A 275 -27.46 -4.62 -51.43
C THR A 275 -28.44 -5.29 -50.46
N ASN A 276 -28.37 -4.91 -49.18
CA ASN A 276 -29.18 -5.45 -48.08
C ASN A 276 -29.08 -6.98 -47.83
N LYS A 277 -28.06 -7.68 -48.37
CA LYS A 277 -27.77 -9.09 -48.03
C LYS A 277 -26.41 -9.20 -47.35
N TYR A 278 -26.39 -9.90 -46.23
CA TYR A 278 -25.22 -9.99 -45.36
C TYR A 278 -24.84 -11.44 -45.08
N LYS A 279 -23.54 -11.69 -44.97
CA LYS A 279 -22.95 -12.91 -44.41
C LYS A 279 -22.51 -12.63 -42.99
N PHE A 280 -22.78 -13.57 -42.10
CA PHE A 280 -22.30 -13.53 -40.72
C PHE A 280 -21.29 -14.65 -40.48
N GLU A 281 -20.21 -14.31 -39.78
CA GLU A 281 -19.23 -15.25 -39.24
C GLU A 281 -19.11 -15.01 -37.73
N TYR A 282 -19.01 -16.08 -36.96
CA TYR A 282 -18.99 -16.04 -35.49
C TYR A 282 -17.79 -16.84 -34.99
N PHE A 283 -17.01 -16.22 -34.11
CA PHE A 283 -15.85 -16.83 -33.47
C PHE A 283 -15.99 -16.68 -31.96
N ASN A 284 -15.80 -17.79 -31.23
CA ASN A 284 -15.95 -17.87 -29.77
C ASN A 284 -17.31 -17.39 -29.22
N THR A 285 -18.33 -17.24 -30.06
CA THR A 285 -19.65 -16.71 -29.68
C THR A 285 -20.78 -17.45 -30.38
N GLU A 286 -21.99 -17.31 -29.86
CA GLU A 286 -23.19 -17.96 -30.40
C GLU A 286 -23.65 -17.35 -31.73
N LYS A 287 -24.20 -18.19 -32.62
CA LYS A 287 -24.69 -17.77 -33.94
C LYS A 287 -26.02 -17.02 -33.82
N LYS A 288 -25.97 -15.70 -33.66
CA LYS A 288 -27.15 -14.82 -33.57
C LYS A 288 -27.08 -13.70 -34.61
N PRO A 289 -27.75 -13.81 -35.77
CA PRO A 289 -27.73 -12.78 -36.81
C PRO A 289 -28.60 -11.59 -36.42
N PHE A 290 -28.16 -10.38 -36.78
CA PHE A 290 -28.93 -9.16 -36.58
C PHE A 290 -28.84 -8.27 -37.83
N PHE A 291 -29.98 -7.73 -38.26
CA PHE A 291 -30.08 -6.98 -39.51
C PHE A 291 -30.24 -5.46 -39.30
N SER A 292 -30.69 -5.04 -38.13
CA SER A 292 -30.82 -3.63 -37.74
C SER A 292 -29.92 -3.31 -36.55
N PHE A 293 -29.42 -2.08 -36.52
CA PHE A 293 -28.78 -1.53 -35.33
C PHE A 293 -29.85 -0.97 -34.40
N SER A 294 -29.85 -1.44 -33.15
CA SER A 294 -30.59 -0.86 -32.03
C SER A 294 -29.64 -0.71 -30.85
N ASP A 295 -30.01 0.11 -29.87
CA ASP A 295 -29.18 0.32 -28.67
C ASP A 295 -28.97 -1.04 -27.95
N ASP A 296 -30.03 -1.81 -27.71
CA ASP A 296 -29.95 -3.15 -27.10
C ASP A 296 -29.01 -4.14 -27.81
N GLN A 297 -28.82 -4.01 -29.13
CA GLN A 297 -27.91 -4.87 -29.88
C GLN A 297 -26.47 -4.37 -29.76
N LEU A 298 -26.26 -3.05 -29.83
CA LEU A 298 -24.93 -2.45 -29.75
C LEU A 298 -24.36 -2.48 -28.32
N ASP A 299 -25.22 -2.43 -27.30
CA ASP A 299 -24.81 -2.43 -25.89
C ASP A 299 -24.07 -3.70 -25.45
N LYS A 300 -24.28 -4.79 -26.19
CA LYS A 300 -23.61 -6.09 -26.01
C LYS A 300 -22.16 -6.10 -26.49
N TYR A 301 -21.78 -5.15 -27.35
CA TYR A 301 -20.45 -5.07 -27.92
C TYR A 301 -19.61 -4.02 -27.19
N ASP A 302 -18.34 -4.36 -26.99
CA ASP A 302 -17.36 -3.47 -26.38
C ASP A 302 -16.63 -2.62 -27.42
N LEU A 303 -16.49 -3.15 -28.63
CA LEU A 303 -15.76 -2.51 -29.72
C LEU A 303 -16.38 -2.85 -31.08
N LEU A 304 -16.50 -1.84 -31.92
CA LEU A 304 -16.95 -1.94 -33.30
C LEU A 304 -15.81 -1.55 -34.25
N PHE A 305 -15.37 -2.48 -35.10
CA PHE A 305 -14.57 -2.19 -36.28
C PHE A 305 -15.47 -2.00 -37.48
N ILE A 306 -15.28 -0.92 -38.24
CA ILE A 306 -16.02 -0.68 -39.47
C ILE A 306 -15.08 -0.17 -40.57
N ASP A 307 -15.17 -0.73 -41.77
CA ASP A 307 -14.45 -0.15 -42.91
C ASP A 307 -15.05 1.19 -43.35
N SER A 308 -14.23 2.02 -43.97
CA SER A 308 -14.61 3.38 -44.33
C SER A 308 -15.76 3.42 -45.35
N GLU A 309 -15.81 2.51 -46.32
CA GLU A 309 -16.95 2.37 -47.24
C GLU A 309 -18.26 2.04 -46.52
N SER A 310 -18.25 1.11 -45.56
CA SER A 310 -19.41 0.73 -44.76
C SER A 310 -19.85 1.87 -43.87
N TYR A 311 -18.90 2.59 -43.25
CA TYR A 311 -19.17 3.75 -42.43
C TYR A 311 -19.82 4.89 -43.25
N VAL A 312 -19.33 5.10 -44.47
CA VAL A 312 -19.90 6.08 -45.41
C VAL A 312 -21.30 5.65 -45.87
N GLY A 313 -21.51 4.36 -46.08
CA GLY A 313 -22.78 3.76 -46.50
C GLY A 313 -23.86 3.64 -45.41
N LEU A 314 -23.57 3.96 -44.15
CA LEU A 314 -24.57 3.93 -43.08
C LEU A 314 -25.70 4.93 -43.35
N SER A 315 -26.94 4.49 -43.16
CA SER A 315 -28.10 5.39 -43.12
C SER A 315 -28.00 6.36 -41.94
N ARG A 316 -28.64 7.53 -42.05
CA ARG A 316 -28.66 8.52 -40.95
C ARG A 316 -29.13 7.92 -39.63
N LYS A 317 -30.14 7.04 -39.67
CA LYS A 317 -30.66 6.32 -38.49
C LYS A 317 -29.63 5.38 -37.87
N ASN A 318 -28.90 4.61 -38.68
CA ASN A 318 -27.88 3.70 -38.18
C ASN A 318 -26.70 4.45 -37.59
N LEU A 319 -26.25 5.52 -38.27
CA LEU A 319 -25.17 6.38 -37.78
C LEU A 319 -25.54 7.04 -36.45
N SER A 320 -26.76 7.58 -36.32
CA SER A 320 -27.22 8.19 -35.07
C SER A 320 -27.30 7.18 -33.93
N THR A 321 -27.69 5.94 -34.22
CA THR A 321 -27.78 4.85 -33.23
C THR A 321 -26.38 4.46 -32.73
N ILE A 322 -25.41 4.31 -33.64
CA ILE A 322 -24.02 4.04 -33.28
C ILE A 322 -23.44 5.19 -32.45
N HIS A 323 -23.61 6.44 -32.89
CA HIS A 323 -23.12 7.61 -32.14
C HIS A 323 -23.74 7.73 -30.74
N ARG A 324 -25.03 7.38 -30.59
CA ARG A 324 -25.68 7.34 -29.29
C ARG A 324 -25.11 6.23 -28.40
N SER A 325 -24.88 5.02 -28.94
CA SER A 325 -24.27 3.93 -28.19
C SER A 325 -22.82 4.25 -27.75
N ILE A 326 -22.05 4.93 -28.60
CA ILE A 326 -20.71 5.44 -28.22
C ILE A 326 -20.84 6.40 -27.03
N ARG A 327 -21.73 7.40 -27.12
CA ARG A 327 -21.85 8.43 -26.07
C ARG A 327 -22.39 7.89 -24.75
N ASN A 328 -23.44 7.08 -24.81
CA ASN A 328 -24.21 6.70 -23.62
C ASN A 328 -23.71 5.39 -23.01
N SER A 329 -23.44 4.40 -23.85
CA SER A 329 -23.12 3.03 -23.43
C SER A 329 -21.62 2.75 -23.45
N GLY A 330 -20.80 3.69 -23.92
CA GLY A 330 -19.34 3.59 -23.94
C GLY A 330 -18.78 2.72 -25.05
N LEU A 331 -19.54 2.43 -26.11
CA LEU A 331 -19.06 1.64 -27.25
C LEU A 331 -17.78 2.26 -27.85
N GLY A 332 -16.76 1.42 -28.06
CA GLY A 332 -15.59 1.78 -28.85
C GLY A 332 -15.89 1.68 -30.35
N LEU A 333 -15.42 2.62 -31.14
CA LEU A 333 -15.49 2.58 -32.60
C LEU A 333 -14.08 2.74 -33.20
N PHE A 334 -13.65 1.77 -34.00
CA PHE A 334 -12.48 1.92 -34.86
C PHE A 334 -12.94 1.99 -36.31
N ILE A 335 -12.62 3.09 -36.98
CA ILE A 335 -12.87 3.25 -38.42
C ILE A 335 -11.61 2.81 -39.15
N GLN A 336 -11.68 1.67 -39.82
CA GLN A 336 -10.60 1.16 -40.63
C GLN A 336 -10.44 2.04 -41.87
N PRO A 337 -9.27 2.68 -42.05
CA PRO A 337 -9.09 3.70 -43.06
C PRO A 337 -9.07 3.13 -44.49
N ASP A 338 -9.58 3.93 -45.42
CA ASP A 338 -9.26 3.93 -46.83
C ASP A 338 -9.07 5.38 -47.30
N ALA A 339 -8.83 5.60 -48.59
CA ALA A 339 -8.68 6.96 -49.14
C ALA A 339 -9.90 7.88 -48.90
N ILE A 340 -11.12 7.32 -48.80
CA ILE A 340 -12.36 8.07 -48.63
C ILE A 340 -12.38 8.71 -47.24
N LEU A 341 -11.94 8.00 -46.20
CA LEU A 341 -11.95 8.48 -44.80
C LEU A 341 -11.34 9.88 -44.65
N PHE A 342 -10.20 10.12 -45.29
CA PHE A 342 -9.41 11.34 -45.16
C PHE A 342 -10.04 12.56 -45.83
N THR A 343 -11.06 12.34 -46.66
CA THR A 343 -11.83 13.40 -47.34
C THR A 343 -13.13 13.75 -46.61
N LEU A 344 -13.52 12.96 -45.60
CA LEU A 344 -14.76 13.17 -44.87
C LEU A 344 -14.67 14.35 -43.90
N ALA A 345 -15.82 15.00 -43.69
CA ALA A 345 -15.94 16.13 -42.77
C ALA A 345 -15.67 15.70 -41.31
N PRO A 346 -15.03 16.55 -40.48
CA PRO A 346 -14.68 16.20 -39.11
C PRO A 346 -15.87 15.87 -38.21
N GLU A 347 -17.05 16.43 -38.48
CA GLU A 347 -18.29 16.15 -37.75
C GLU A 347 -18.72 14.69 -37.91
N ARG A 348 -18.30 14.05 -39.02
CA ARG A 348 -18.61 12.66 -39.32
C ARG A 348 -17.57 11.71 -38.73
N THR A 349 -16.28 12.01 -38.82
CA THR A 349 -15.21 11.07 -38.40
C THR A 349 -14.68 11.33 -37.01
N SER A 350 -14.98 12.50 -36.43
CA SER A 350 -14.29 13.07 -35.26
C SER A 350 -12.84 13.48 -35.53
N PHE A 351 -12.32 13.37 -36.75
CA PHE A 351 -10.92 13.66 -37.07
C PHE A 351 -10.79 14.72 -38.17
N SER A 352 -9.68 15.43 -38.17
CA SER A 352 -9.28 16.32 -39.26
C SER A 352 -7.88 15.92 -39.70
N PHE A 353 -7.65 15.88 -41.00
CA PHE A 353 -6.40 15.42 -41.60
C PHE A 353 -5.78 16.53 -42.44
N LEU A 354 -4.45 16.53 -42.51
CA LEU A 354 -3.66 17.38 -43.40
C LEU A 354 -2.94 16.49 -44.41
N PRO A 355 -2.89 16.85 -45.71
CA PRO A 355 -2.09 16.12 -46.68
C PRO A 355 -0.61 16.07 -46.27
N SER A 356 0.06 14.96 -46.55
CA SER A 356 1.50 14.76 -46.30
C SER A 356 2.16 14.19 -47.54
N GLN A 357 3.41 14.56 -47.78
CA GLN A 357 4.23 13.97 -48.85
C GLN A 357 4.85 12.63 -48.46
N ARG A 358 4.68 12.22 -47.19
CA ARG A 358 5.22 10.96 -46.67
C ARG A 358 4.16 9.88 -46.77
N ASP A 359 4.49 8.80 -47.45
CA ASP A 359 3.69 7.59 -47.60
C ASP A 359 4.21 6.41 -46.76
N LYS A 360 5.29 6.64 -45.99
CA LYS A 360 5.84 5.67 -45.02
C LYS A 360 5.97 6.23 -43.61
N SER A 361 5.95 5.32 -42.63
CA SER A 361 6.29 5.62 -41.24
C SER A 361 6.75 4.36 -40.49
N GLY A 362 7.64 4.54 -39.53
CA GLY A 362 7.92 3.52 -38.51
C GLY A 362 6.88 3.53 -37.38
N LEU A 363 7.09 2.63 -36.43
CA LEU A 363 6.44 2.55 -35.12
C LEU A 363 7.53 2.59 -34.05
N GLU A 364 7.28 3.20 -32.89
CA GLU A 364 8.29 3.33 -31.83
C GLU A 364 8.83 1.97 -31.34
N PHE A 365 7.95 0.97 -31.23
CA PHE A 365 8.31 -0.40 -30.86
C PHE A 365 8.91 -1.22 -32.02
N LEU A 366 8.92 -0.68 -33.25
CA LEU A 366 9.54 -1.30 -34.42
C LEU A 366 10.33 -0.25 -35.24
N PRO A 367 11.40 0.34 -34.67
CA PRO A 367 12.07 1.50 -35.27
C PRO A 367 12.84 1.15 -36.56
N ASN A 368 13.19 -0.12 -36.76
CA ASN A 368 14.02 -0.58 -37.87
C ASN A 368 13.21 -1.03 -39.11
N LYS A 369 11.88 -0.87 -39.10
CA LYS A 369 10.99 -1.23 -40.21
C LYS A 369 10.03 -0.08 -40.48
N GLU A 370 9.99 0.36 -41.73
CA GLU A 370 8.97 1.28 -42.19
C GLU A 370 7.76 0.52 -42.74
N LEU A 371 6.58 1.05 -42.47
CA LEU A 371 5.30 0.58 -42.95
C LEU A 371 4.69 1.62 -43.89
N ASP A 372 3.94 1.15 -44.87
CA ASP A 372 3.14 2.03 -45.72
C ASP A 372 2.07 2.72 -44.87
N LYS A 373 1.85 4.00 -45.13
CA LYS A 373 0.81 4.81 -44.50
C LYS A 373 0.06 5.61 -45.56
N TYR A 374 -1.14 6.05 -45.23
CA TYR A 374 -1.85 7.02 -46.06
C TYR A 374 -1.10 8.37 -46.03
N PRO A 375 -1.03 9.12 -47.14
CA PRO A 375 -0.29 10.38 -47.28
C PRO A 375 -1.00 11.55 -46.57
N TYR A 376 -1.27 11.37 -45.28
CA TYR A 376 -1.97 12.30 -44.41
C TYR A 376 -1.32 12.33 -43.04
N GLU A 377 -1.57 13.41 -42.31
CA GLU A 377 -1.20 13.59 -40.90
C GLU A 377 -2.43 14.03 -40.11
N PHE A 378 -2.51 13.63 -38.84
CA PHE A 378 -3.56 14.13 -37.96
C PHE A 378 -3.38 15.63 -37.70
N LYS A 379 -4.43 16.41 -37.90
CA LYS A 379 -4.46 17.79 -37.42
C LYS A 379 -4.59 17.77 -35.90
N MET A 380 -3.54 18.19 -35.22
CA MET A 380 -3.52 18.27 -33.76
C MET A 380 -4.60 19.24 -33.27
N GLY A 381 -5.31 18.87 -32.21
CA GLY A 381 -6.38 19.65 -31.62
C GLY A 381 -6.79 19.09 -30.27
N TYR A 382 -7.56 19.86 -29.51
CA TYR A 382 -8.05 19.46 -28.21
C TYR A 382 -8.85 18.14 -28.29
N GLY A 383 -8.61 17.23 -27.35
CA GLY A 383 -9.30 15.93 -27.27
C GLY A 383 -8.77 14.84 -28.21
N LEU A 384 -7.72 15.09 -29.00
CA LEU A 384 -7.00 14.04 -29.75
C LEU A 384 -5.96 13.38 -28.84
N GLU A 385 -6.13 12.09 -28.57
CA GLU A 385 -5.19 11.27 -27.80
C GLU A 385 -4.44 10.32 -28.74
N LYS A 386 -3.12 10.23 -28.56
CA LYS A 386 -2.25 9.38 -29.39
C LYS A 386 -2.24 7.96 -28.83
N ILE A 387 -2.33 6.97 -29.71
CA ILE A 387 -2.07 5.55 -29.40
C ILE A 387 -0.64 5.24 -29.83
N HIS A 388 -0.38 5.31 -31.14
CA HIS A 388 0.93 5.09 -31.73
C HIS A 388 1.51 6.40 -32.26
N HIS A 389 2.83 6.57 -32.12
CA HIS A 389 3.55 7.68 -32.70
C HIS A 389 4.95 7.27 -33.16
N PHE A 390 5.55 8.08 -34.03
CA PHE A 390 6.92 7.90 -34.51
C PHE A 390 7.54 9.26 -34.82
N ASN A 391 8.71 9.56 -34.24
CA ASN A 391 9.38 10.86 -34.36
C ASN A 391 8.42 12.04 -34.12
N ASN A 392 7.67 11.99 -33.01
CA ASN A 392 6.60 12.92 -32.60
C ASN A 392 5.36 12.99 -33.50
N ASN A 393 5.35 12.33 -34.67
CA ASN A 393 4.18 12.28 -35.55
C ASN A 393 3.19 11.24 -35.05
N THR A 394 1.93 11.64 -34.92
CA THR A 394 0.84 10.74 -34.52
C THR A 394 0.50 9.82 -35.67
N ILE A 395 0.51 8.51 -35.42
CA ILE A 395 0.24 7.47 -36.43
C ILE A 395 -1.14 6.85 -36.23
N THR A 396 -1.52 6.62 -34.98
CA THR A 396 -2.84 6.12 -34.61
C THR A 396 -3.36 6.96 -33.45
N ALA A 397 -4.63 7.35 -33.51
CA ALA A 397 -5.21 8.25 -32.52
C ALA A 397 -6.67 7.90 -32.25
N TYR A 398 -7.15 8.36 -31.09
CA TYR A 398 -8.56 8.36 -30.77
C TYR A 398 -9.03 9.71 -30.25
N ARG A 399 -10.34 9.91 -30.27
CA ARG A 399 -11.04 10.96 -29.54
C ARG A 399 -12.07 10.35 -28.61
N ARG A 400 -12.24 10.95 -27.44
CA ARG A 400 -13.33 10.61 -26.52
C ARG A 400 -14.63 11.24 -27.00
N MET A 401 -15.70 10.47 -26.94
CA MET A 401 -17.07 10.91 -27.20
C MET A 401 -17.92 10.49 -26.00
N GLU A 402 -17.97 11.35 -24.98
CA GLU A 402 -18.55 11.04 -23.66
C GLU A 402 -17.91 9.77 -23.07
N SER A 403 -18.71 8.72 -22.82
CA SER A 403 -18.26 7.46 -22.24
C SER A 403 -17.48 6.58 -23.23
N GLY A 404 -17.64 6.80 -24.54
CA GLY A 404 -17.04 5.99 -25.60
C GLY A 404 -15.86 6.67 -26.30
N ARG A 405 -15.32 5.99 -27.30
CA ARG A 405 -14.15 6.45 -28.06
C ARG A 405 -14.29 6.13 -29.53
N VAL A 406 -13.74 7.01 -30.37
CA VAL A 406 -13.61 6.79 -31.81
C VAL A 406 -12.15 6.88 -32.18
N GLY A 407 -11.63 5.87 -32.87
CA GLY A 407 -10.23 5.75 -33.27
C GLY A 407 -10.06 5.46 -34.75
N THR A 408 -8.90 5.80 -35.28
CA THR A 408 -8.44 5.39 -36.61
C THR A 408 -6.91 5.43 -36.70
N THR A 409 -6.35 4.89 -37.77
CA THR A 409 -4.90 4.82 -38.02
C THR A 409 -4.54 5.40 -39.38
N LEU A 410 -3.28 5.78 -39.55
CA LEU A 410 -2.71 6.13 -40.84
C LEU A 410 -2.00 4.95 -41.50
N ILE A 411 -1.72 3.85 -40.78
CA ILE A 411 -0.97 2.70 -41.31
C ILE A 411 -1.84 1.88 -42.27
N GLN A 412 -1.22 1.41 -43.35
CA GLN A 412 -1.78 0.49 -44.32
C GLN A 412 -1.27 -0.93 -44.07
N ASN A 413 -2.09 -1.93 -44.45
CA ASN A 413 -1.66 -3.31 -44.64
C ASN A 413 -0.86 -3.93 -43.47
N THR A 414 -1.29 -3.73 -42.23
CA THR A 414 -0.58 -4.25 -41.05
C THR A 414 -0.43 -5.77 -41.08
N TYR A 415 -1.32 -6.48 -41.78
CA TYR A 415 -1.17 -7.93 -42.01
C TYR A 415 0.16 -8.35 -42.64
N GLN A 416 0.85 -7.45 -43.36
CA GLN A 416 2.17 -7.74 -43.92
C GLN A 416 3.21 -8.02 -42.83
N LEU A 417 3.10 -7.37 -41.66
CA LEU A 417 3.96 -7.66 -40.52
C LEU A 417 3.92 -9.15 -40.14
N LEU A 418 2.72 -9.72 -40.11
CA LEU A 418 2.53 -11.13 -39.78
C LEU A 418 3.13 -12.04 -40.86
N LEU A 419 2.94 -11.70 -42.14
CA LEU A 419 3.48 -12.46 -43.26
C LEU A 419 5.01 -12.42 -43.34
N GLU A 420 5.61 -11.34 -42.86
CA GLU A 420 7.07 -11.13 -42.80
C GLU A 420 7.70 -11.70 -41.53
N GLY A 421 6.91 -12.29 -40.62
CA GLY A 421 7.39 -12.90 -39.38
C GLY A 421 7.50 -11.94 -38.18
N HIS A 422 7.01 -10.71 -38.29
CA HIS A 422 6.93 -9.73 -37.20
C HIS A 422 5.63 -9.87 -36.40
N LYS A 423 5.38 -11.07 -35.87
CA LYS A 423 4.13 -11.41 -35.17
C LYS A 423 3.93 -10.53 -33.93
N GLU A 424 4.94 -10.40 -33.08
CA GLU A 424 4.85 -9.64 -31.83
C GLU A 424 4.50 -8.16 -32.10
N ALA A 425 5.06 -7.57 -33.15
CA ALA A 425 4.76 -6.19 -33.55
C ALA A 425 3.33 -6.02 -34.05
N TYR A 426 2.80 -7.01 -34.79
CA TYR A 426 1.39 -7.03 -35.22
C TYR A 426 0.43 -7.12 -34.03
N GLU A 427 0.72 -8.03 -33.09
CA GLU A 427 -0.09 -8.23 -31.89
C GLU A 427 -0.06 -7.00 -30.98
N GLN A 428 1.13 -6.40 -30.78
CA GLN A 428 1.29 -5.16 -30.03
C GLN A 428 0.46 -4.04 -30.66
N PHE A 429 0.59 -3.80 -31.97
CA PHE A 429 -0.16 -2.76 -32.69
C PHE A 429 -1.67 -2.87 -32.46
N TRP A 430 -2.25 -4.05 -32.63
CA TRP A 430 -3.70 -4.21 -32.46
C TRP A 430 -4.11 -4.22 -30.99
N SER A 431 -3.31 -4.80 -30.09
CA SER A 431 -3.61 -4.81 -28.65
C SER A 431 -3.69 -3.40 -28.06
N GLU A 432 -2.79 -2.49 -28.48
CA GLU A 432 -2.78 -1.10 -28.03
C GLU A 432 -4.02 -0.35 -28.53
N ILE A 433 -4.44 -0.58 -29.78
CA ILE A 433 -5.69 -0.01 -30.35
C ILE A 433 -6.93 -0.51 -29.62
N ILE A 434 -7.03 -1.82 -29.44
CA ILE A 434 -8.18 -2.46 -28.79
C ILE A 434 -8.28 -1.99 -27.34
N SER A 435 -7.17 -2.00 -26.60
CA SER A 435 -7.12 -1.53 -25.20
C SER A 435 -7.47 -0.05 -25.08
N ALA A 436 -7.01 0.77 -26.04
CA ALA A 436 -7.34 2.19 -26.05
C ALA A 436 -8.82 2.45 -26.35
N LEU A 437 -9.48 1.64 -27.17
CA LEU A 437 -10.84 1.91 -27.66
C LEU A 437 -11.96 1.12 -27.00
N ALA A 438 -11.67 -0.07 -26.46
CA ALA A 438 -12.67 -0.94 -25.88
C ALA A 438 -13.48 -0.24 -24.80
N LYS A 439 -14.78 -0.55 -24.77
CA LYS A 439 -15.71 -0.12 -23.74
C LYS A 439 -15.12 -0.40 -22.37
N ARG A 440 -14.96 0.65 -21.57
CA ARG A 440 -14.50 0.49 -20.18
C ARG A 440 -15.62 -0.14 -19.38
N LYS A 441 -15.33 -1.25 -18.71
CA LYS A 441 -16.22 -1.80 -17.68
C LYS A 441 -16.33 -0.76 -16.57
N TYR A 442 -17.54 -0.27 -16.31
CA TYR A 442 -17.81 0.59 -15.17
C TYR A 442 -17.75 -0.28 -13.92
N LEU A 443 -16.63 -0.25 -13.22
CA LEU A 443 -16.55 -0.79 -11.87
C LEU A 443 -17.14 0.26 -10.93
N GLN A 444 -18.23 -0.09 -10.27
CA GLN A 444 -18.84 0.79 -9.28
C GLN A 444 -17.90 1.00 -8.08
N THR A 445 -17.15 -0.05 -7.73
CA THR A 445 -16.05 -0.03 -6.77
C THR A 445 -14.76 -0.57 -7.37
N GLU A 446 -13.68 0.18 -7.22
CA GLU A 446 -12.32 -0.17 -7.59
C GLU A 446 -11.46 -0.32 -6.35
N TRP A 447 -10.73 -1.43 -6.25
CA TRP A 447 -9.74 -1.65 -5.19
C TRP A 447 -8.39 -1.12 -5.64
N ILE A 448 -7.78 -0.27 -4.81
CA ILE A 448 -6.45 0.28 -5.09
C ILE A 448 -5.43 -0.68 -4.48
N ASN A 449 -4.74 -1.43 -5.35
CA ASN A 449 -3.79 -2.45 -4.93
C ASN A 449 -2.52 -1.80 -4.33
N ASN A 450 -2.37 -1.91 -3.02
CA ASN A 450 -1.23 -1.35 -2.28
C ASN A 450 -0.16 -2.42 -1.96
N SER A 451 -0.54 -3.70 -1.89
CA SER A 451 0.33 -4.87 -1.63
C SER A 451 -0.47 -6.15 -1.86
N GLY A 452 0.09 -7.12 -2.59
CA GLY A 452 -0.59 -8.41 -2.88
C GLY A 452 -0.70 -9.37 -1.69
N PHE A 453 -0.19 -9.01 -0.50
CA PHE A 453 -0.27 -9.83 0.70
C PHE A 453 -0.27 -9.01 2.01
N ALA A 454 -0.75 -9.66 3.07
CA ALA A 454 -0.78 -9.19 4.45
C ALA A 454 -0.07 -10.19 5.39
N TYR A 455 0.20 -9.81 6.63
CA TYR A 455 0.71 -10.72 7.66
C TYR A 455 -0.36 -11.03 8.70
N GLN A 456 -0.31 -12.25 9.24
CA GLN A 456 -1.17 -12.67 10.35
C GLN A 456 -1.02 -11.71 11.55
N ASP A 457 -2.14 -11.31 12.12
CA ASP A 457 -2.26 -10.45 13.30
C ASP A 457 -1.59 -9.07 13.18
N GLN A 458 -1.28 -8.64 11.95
CA GLN A 458 -0.75 -7.31 11.66
C GLN A 458 -1.79 -6.46 10.93
N PRO A 459 -1.74 -5.11 11.08
CA PRO A 459 -2.67 -4.23 10.39
C PRO A 459 -2.46 -4.30 8.88
N PHE A 460 -3.56 -4.49 8.15
CA PHE A 460 -3.63 -4.44 6.70
C PHE A 460 -4.54 -3.29 6.28
N HIS A 461 -4.06 -2.46 5.34
CA HIS A 461 -4.68 -1.19 4.96
C HIS A 461 -5.18 -1.18 3.50
N PRO A 462 -6.27 -1.89 3.17
CA PRO A 462 -6.83 -1.84 1.83
C PRO A 462 -7.49 -0.48 1.58
N THR A 463 -7.47 -0.04 0.32
CA THR A 463 -8.08 1.22 -0.10
C THR A 463 -9.04 0.96 -1.26
N ILE A 464 -10.21 1.59 -1.21
CA ILE A 464 -11.21 1.52 -2.27
C ILE A 464 -11.53 2.89 -2.83
N ARG A 465 -11.95 2.91 -4.09
CA ARG A 465 -12.60 4.04 -4.74
C ARG A 465 -13.96 3.60 -5.24
N THR A 466 -15.03 4.19 -4.72
CA THR A 466 -16.40 3.77 -5.04
C THR A 466 -17.36 4.94 -5.20
N SER A 467 -18.34 4.78 -6.08
CA SER A 467 -19.48 5.71 -6.21
C SER A 467 -20.64 5.37 -5.26
N ILE A 468 -20.53 4.29 -4.48
CA ILE A 468 -21.53 3.89 -3.49
C ILE A 468 -21.52 4.89 -2.33
N ILE A 469 -22.71 5.37 -1.97
CA ILE A 469 -22.92 6.21 -0.79
C ILE A 469 -22.84 5.31 0.45
N ASN A 470 -21.92 5.63 1.37
CA ASN A 470 -21.65 4.86 2.59
C ASN A 470 -21.37 3.36 2.31
N PRO A 471 -20.24 3.04 1.66
CA PRO A 471 -19.90 1.66 1.37
C PRO A 471 -19.68 0.86 2.66
N VAL A 472 -20.01 -0.43 2.62
CA VAL A 472 -19.75 -1.37 3.72
C VAL A 472 -18.81 -2.45 3.18
N ILE A 473 -17.66 -2.62 3.81
CA ILE A 473 -16.68 -3.65 3.44
C ILE A 473 -16.81 -4.81 4.40
N LEU A 474 -16.97 -6.01 3.86
CA LEU A 474 -17.06 -7.26 4.60
C LEU A 474 -15.83 -8.14 4.31
N ASN A 475 -15.39 -8.89 5.31
CA ASN A 475 -14.39 -9.95 5.13
C ASN A 475 -15.05 -11.29 4.75
N SER A 476 -14.25 -12.34 4.58
CA SER A 476 -14.75 -13.69 4.23
C SER A 476 -15.61 -14.38 5.31
N GLU A 477 -15.71 -13.80 6.51
CA GLU A 477 -16.54 -14.26 7.63
C GLU A 477 -17.78 -13.35 7.83
N GLU A 478 -18.10 -12.50 6.86
CA GLU A 478 -19.18 -11.48 6.94
C GLU A 478 -18.96 -10.44 8.07
N ILE A 479 -17.68 -10.29 8.42
CA ILE A 479 -16.98 -9.27 9.20
C ILE A 479 -17.05 -7.82 8.70
N GLU A 480 -17.89 -6.92 9.22
CA GLU A 480 -17.78 -5.50 8.85
C GLU A 480 -16.42 -4.91 9.27
N ILE A 481 -15.70 -4.36 8.29
CA ILE A 481 -14.41 -3.71 8.50
C ILE A 481 -14.65 -2.20 8.65
N PRO A 482 -14.15 -1.58 9.73
CA PRO A 482 -14.20 -0.13 9.89
C PRO A 482 -13.50 0.60 8.75
N ILE A 483 -14.17 1.60 8.18
CA ILE A 483 -13.65 2.42 7.09
C ILE A 483 -13.65 3.90 7.45
N GLN A 484 -12.74 4.64 6.80
CA GLN A 484 -12.59 6.08 6.91
C GLN A 484 -12.54 6.70 5.52
N ARG A 485 -13.37 7.71 5.27
CA ARG A 485 -13.36 8.46 4.01
C ARG A 485 -12.14 9.39 3.93
N ASP A 486 -11.60 9.54 2.74
CA ASP A 486 -10.59 10.57 2.45
C ASP A 486 -11.17 11.98 2.60
N VAL A 487 -10.35 12.93 3.06
CA VAL A 487 -10.78 14.32 3.33
C VAL A 487 -10.93 15.12 2.03
N HIS A 488 -10.18 14.77 0.98
CA HIS A 488 -10.13 15.52 -0.28
C HIS A 488 -10.85 14.82 -1.42
N ILE A 489 -10.98 13.49 -1.38
CA ILE A 489 -11.57 12.69 -2.44
C ILE A 489 -12.79 11.93 -1.90
N GLU A 490 -13.99 12.40 -2.19
CA GLU A 490 -15.24 11.84 -1.63
C GLU A 490 -15.46 10.35 -1.95
N SER A 491 -15.01 9.90 -3.11
CA SER A 491 -15.15 8.50 -3.54
C SER A 491 -14.08 7.57 -2.95
N LYS A 492 -13.07 8.09 -2.24
CA LYS A 492 -11.95 7.30 -1.73
C LYS A 492 -12.12 6.97 -0.25
N TRP A 493 -11.89 5.70 0.10
CA TRP A 493 -12.04 5.19 1.46
C TRP A 493 -10.84 4.31 1.85
N TYR A 494 -10.43 4.42 3.10
CA TYR A 494 -9.38 3.62 3.73
C TYR A 494 -10.02 2.65 4.72
N ALA A 495 -9.57 1.41 4.73
CA ALA A 495 -9.99 0.40 5.68
C ALA A 495 -8.77 -0.10 6.47
N THR A 496 -9.00 -0.62 7.68
CA THR A 496 -7.95 -1.32 8.44
C THR A 496 -8.52 -2.61 8.97
N THR A 497 -7.87 -3.73 8.65
CA THR A 497 -8.25 -5.06 9.11
C THR A 497 -7.05 -5.81 9.67
N TYR A 498 -7.31 -6.82 10.49
CA TYR A 498 -6.29 -7.64 11.15
C TYR A 498 -6.57 -9.11 10.80
N PRO A 499 -5.99 -9.63 9.72
CA PRO A 499 -6.25 -11.00 9.28
C PRO A 499 -5.68 -12.01 10.28
N THR A 500 -6.51 -12.94 10.75
CA THR A 500 -6.12 -13.93 11.78
C THR A 500 -5.77 -15.30 11.21
N LYS A 501 -6.23 -15.61 9.99
CA LYS A 501 -6.04 -16.92 9.34
C LYS A 501 -5.05 -16.80 8.17
N ILE A 502 -4.02 -17.64 8.18
CA ILE A 502 -3.05 -17.77 7.09
C ILE A 502 -3.74 -18.37 5.85
N GLY A 503 -3.42 -17.86 4.67
CA GLY A 503 -3.95 -18.34 3.40
C GLY A 503 -4.64 -17.24 2.59
N TRP A 504 -5.37 -17.64 1.55
CA TRP A 504 -6.17 -16.70 0.76
C TRP A 504 -7.36 -16.19 1.55
N SER A 505 -7.56 -14.89 1.52
CA SER A 505 -8.68 -14.18 2.13
C SER A 505 -9.26 -13.21 1.10
N GLN A 506 -10.52 -12.86 1.30
CA GLN A 506 -11.26 -11.99 0.39
C GLN A 506 -11.98 -10.89 1.17
N LEU A 507 -11.92 -9.69 0.63
CA LEU A 507 -12.79 -8.58 1.01
C LEU A 507 -13.80 -8.32 -0.10
N HIS A 508 -14.99 -7.91 0.24
CA HIS A 508 -15.99 -7.53 -0.73
C HIS A 508 -16.84 -6.38 -0.22
N VAL A 509 -17.50 -5.66 -1.13
CA VAL A 509 -18.42 -4.58 -0.77
C VAL A 509 -19.83 -5.16 -0.76
N ASN A 510 -20.56 -4.99 0.34
CA ASN A 510 -21.90 -5.60 0.52
C ASN A 510 -22.87 -5.25 -0.63
N ASN A 511 -22.82 -4.01 -1.11
CA ASN A 511 -23.71 -3.50 -2.15
C ASN A 511 -23.17 -3.72 -3.58
N ASP A 512 -22.01 -4.37 -3.73
CA ASP A 512 -21.35 -4.65 -5.01
C ASP A 512 -20.59 -5.98 -4.89
N SER A 513 -21.34 -7.09 -4.95
CA SER A 513 -20.81 -8.44 -4.75
C SER A 513 -19.82 -8.89 -5.85
N LEU A 514 -19.73 -8.14 -6.95
CA LEU A 514 -18.78 -8.42 -8.05
C LEU A 514 -17.41 -7.79 -7.80
N SER A 515 -17.32 -6.77 -6.94
CA SER A 515 -16.08 -6.10 -6.60
C SER A 515 -15.41 -6.72 -5.38
N THR A 516 -14.79 -7.87 -5.60
CA THR A 516 -13.98 -8.57 -4.60
C THR A 516 -12.52 -8.16 -4.65
N TYR A 517 -11.84 -8.22 -3.51
CA TYR A 517 -10.41 -8.05 -3.39
C TYR A 517 -9.78 -9.23 -2.70
N ASP A 518 -8.96 -9.94 -3.45
CA ASP A 518 -8.29 -11.15 -3.00
C ASP A 518 -6.86 -10.83 -2.58
N TYR A 519 -6.49 -11.30 -1.39
CA TYR A 519 -5.15 -11.11 -0.86
C TYR A 519 -4.71 -12.33 -0.06
N TYR A 520 -3.41 -12.53 0.05
CA TYR A 520 -2.85 -13.66 0.77
C TYR A 520 -2.34 -13.22 2.15
N VAL A 521 -2.74 -13.93 3.20
CA VAL A 521 -2.26 -13.75 4.57
C VAL A 521 -1.07 -14.68 4.82
N MET A 522 0.08 -14.10 5.08
CA MET A 522 1.34 -14.79 5.33
C MET A 522 1.58 -15.04 6.81
N ASP A 523 2.39 -16.06 7.09
CA ASP A 523 3.01 -16.25 8.40
C ASP A 523 4.06 -15.14 8.62
N THR A 524 4.15 -14.61 9.84
CA THR A 524 5.14 -13.61 10.25
C THR A 524 6.60 -14.10 10.13
N LEU A 525 6.81 -15.41 9.99
CA LEU A 525 8.10 -16.04 9.76
C LEU A 525 8.58 -15.98 8.30
N ASN A 526 7.70 -15.62 7.37
CA ASN A 526 8.06 -15.44 5.97
C ASN A 526 8.62 -14.05 5.69
N TRP A 527 9.42 -13.95 4.63
CA TRP A 527 9.99 -12.72 4.10
C TRP A 527 10.77 -11.91 5.14
N LYS A 528 11.46 -12.59 6.06
CA LYS A 528 12.19 -11.95 7.17
C LYS A 528 13.11 -10.84 6.67
N SER A 529 13.91 -11.13 5.64
CA SER A 529 14.91 -10.21 5.11
C SER A 529 14.31 -9.03 4.34
N LEU A 530 13.20 -9.28 3.63
CA LEU A 530 12.43 -8.25 2.92
C LEU A 530 11.73 -7.31 3.93
N ASN A 531 11.06 -7.88 4.93
CA ASN A 531 10.43 -7.13 6.01
C ASN A 531 11.46 -6.30 6.76
N ALA A 532 12.56 -6.92 7.19
CA ALA A 532 13.62 -6.24 7.90
C ALA A 532 14.24 -5.07 7.09
N PHE A 533 14.43 -5.25 5.77
CA PHE A 533 14.89 -4.18 4.89
C PHE A 533 13.88 -3.02 4.82
N ASN A 534 12.58 -3.33 4.62
CA ASN A 534 11.52 -2.33 4.55
C ASN A 534 11.32 -1.60 5.89
N THR A 535 11.22 -2.33 6.99
CA THR A 535 11.12 -1.79 8.36
C THR A 535 12.28 -0.83 8.62
N ARG A 536 13.51 -1.22 8.30
CA ARG A 536 14.69 -0.38 8.49
C ARG A 536 14.64 0.90 7.67
N LYS A 537 14.26 0.82 6.40
CA LYS A 537 14.09 1.98 5.51
C LYS A 537 13.07 2.97 6.07
N GLU A 538 11.94 2.47 6.58
CA GLU A 538 10.91 3.31 7.22
C GLU A 538 11.40 3.93 8.54
N ASN A 539 12.13 3.19 9.36
CA ASN A 539 12.74 3.72 10.59
C ASN A 539 13.76 4.81 10.29
N GLN A 540 14.62 4.63 9.29
CA GLN A 540 15.58 5.65 8.88
C GLN A 540 14.88 6.92 8.40
N ARG A 541 13.76 6.79 7.69
CA ARG A 541 12.96 7.94 7.25
C ARG A 541 12.31 8.66 8.43
N HIS A 542 11.76 7.91 9.39
CA HIS A 542 10.99 8.46 10.52
C HIS A 542 11.88 8.99 11.68
N PHE A 543 12.96 8.28 11.99
CA PHE A 543 13.84 8.52 13.14
C PHE A 543 15.23 9.07 12.73
N SER A 544 15.26 9.96 11.74
CA SER A 544 16.48 10.62 11.25
C SER A 544 16.91 11.85 12.07
N GLY A 545 16.19 12.17 13.15
CA GLY A 545 16.44 13.37 13.96
C GLY A 545 17.74 13.31 14.78
N SER A 546 18.41 14.47 14.92
CA SER A 546 19.57 14.63 15.79
C SER A 546 19.17 14.52 17.27
N MET A 547 19.92 13.75 18.05
CA MET A 547 19.78 13.64 19.52
C MET A 547 20.21 14.90 20.28
N GLU A 548 20.69 15.95 19.60
CA GLU A 548 21.27 17.14 20.22
C GLU A 548 20.28 17.98 21.04
N ASN A 549 18.98 17.86 20.77
CA ASN A 549 17.96 18.49 21.59
C ASN A 549 17.49 17.52 22.69
N GLN A 550 18.34 17.29 23.68
CA GLN A 550 17.96 16.72 24.97
C GLN A 550 16.92 17.64 25.63
N LYS A 551 15.65 17.52 25.24
CA LYS A 551 14.56 18.20 25.94
C LYS A 551 14.55 17.63 27.35
N LYS A 552 14.74 18.50 28.35
CA LYS A 552 14.53 18.16 29.76
C LYS A 552 13.10 17.64 29.90
N VAL A 553 12.94 16.32 29.97
CA VAL A 553 11.63 15.71 30.16
C VAL A 553 11.21 16.02 31.59
N LYS A 554 10.10 16.75 31.73
CA LYS A 554 9.49 17.02 33.03
C LYS A 554 8.78 15.76 33.48
N PHE A 555 9.35 15.02 34.43
CA PHE A 555 8.66 13.91 35.08
C PHE A 555 8.43 14.21 36.56
N LEU A 556 7.40 13.56 37.08
CA LEU A 556 6.95 13.68 38.45
C LEU A 556 7.73 12.70 39.33
N GLN A 557 8.51 13.21 40.28
CA GLN A 557 9.29 12.38 41.20
C GLN A 557 8.91 12.67 42.66
N PRO A 558 8.69 11.64 43.51
CA PRO A 558 8.46 11.86 44.94
C PRO A 558 9.73 12.39 45.62
N ILE A 559 9.57 13.35 46.53
CA ILE A 559 10.67 13.87 47.36
C ILE A 559 11.28 12.71 48.17
N ASN A 560 12.61 12.69 48.30
CA ASN A 560 13.31 11.69 49.10
C ASN A 560 12.84 11.74 50.57
N ARG A 561 12.38 10.61 51.10
CA ARG A 561 11.85 10.47 52.46
C ARG A 561 12.88 10.80 53.54
N PHE A 562 14.16 10.71 53.23
CA PHE A 562 15.24 10.98 54.17
C PHE A 562 15.18 12.39 54.76
N TRP A 563 14.75 13.39 53.97
CA TRP A 563 14.61 14.77 54.47
C TRP A 563 13.53 14.89 55.54
N PHE A 564 12.37 14.26 55.33
CA PHE A 564 11.29 14.24 56.32
C PHE A 564 11.69 13.42 57.56
N PHE A 565 12.41 12.31 57.36
CA PHE A 565 12.95 11.51 58.46
C PHE A 565 13.96 12.30 59.31
N LEU A 566 14.81 13.13 58.69
CA LEU A 566 15.76 13.96 59.44
C LEU A 566 15.05 15.02 60.29
N ILE A 567 14.01 15.67 59.75
CA ILE A 567 13.16 16.61 60.50
C ILE A 567 12.48 15.90 61.68
N PHE A 568 11.97 14.68 61.47
CA PHE A 568 11.38 13.86 62.52
C PHE A 568 12.38 13.57 63.64
N VAL A 569 13.59 13.10 63.30
CA VAL A 569 14.64 12.75 64.28
C VAL A 569 15.09 13.96 65.08
N VAL A 570 15.30 15.10 64.44
CA VAL A 570 15.70 16.35 65.13
C VAL A 570 14.57 16.83 66.06
N GLY A 571 13.32 16.80 65.59
CA GLY A 571 12.16 17.22 66.39
C GLY A 571 11.90 16.32 67.59
N MET A 572 11.95 15.00 67.40
CA MET A 572 11.85 14.04 68.51
C MET A 572 13.04 14.12 69.46
N GLY A 573 14.25 14.33 68.93
CA GLY A 573 15.44 14.55 69.73
C GLY A 573 15.31 15.76 70.64
N TYR A 574 14.80 16.88 70.12
CA TYR A 574 14.51 18.08 70.91
C TYR A 574 13.47 17.80 72.00
N LEU A 575 12.32 17.22 71.64
CA LEU A 575 11.23 16.91 72.59
C LEU A 575 11.64 15.91 73.69
N TRP A 576 12.63 15.05 73.43
CA TRP A 576 13.17 14.12 74.42
C TRP A 576 14.25 14.74 75.31
N LEU A 577 15.06 15.66 74.77
CA LEU A 577 16.18 16.27 75.46
C LEU A 577 15.75 17.47 76.34
N GLU A 578 14.77 18.24 75.88
CA GLU A 578 14.28 19.45 76.56
C GLU A 578 13.83 19.19 78.02
N PRO A 579 13.02 18.16 78.33
CA PRO A 579 12.60 17.90 79.70
C PRO A 579 13.77 17.57 80.63
N LYS A 580 14.85 16.99 80.08
CA LYS A 580 16.03 16.54 80.86
C LYS A 580 17.03 17.66 81.12
N LEU A 581 17.08 18.66 80.24
CA LEU A 581 17.99 19.79 80.39
C LEU A 581 17.37 20.92 81.21
N PHE A 582 16.04 21.03 81.22
CA PHE A 582 15.34 22.15 81.84
C PHE A 582 14.41 21.75 83.00
N SER A 583 14.53 20.53 83.55
CA SER A 583 13.93 20.16 84.84
C SER A 583 14.74 20.73 86.00
N LYS A 584 14.37 21.94 86.43
CA LYS A 584 14.59 22.42 87.79
C LYS A 584 13.35 23.14 88.27
#